data_AF-A0A8J3Y062-F1
#
_entry.id   AF-A0A8J3Y062-F1
#
_cell.length_a   1.000
_cell.length_b   1.000
_cell.length_c   1.000
_cell.angle_alpha   90.00
_cell.angle_beta   90.00
_cell.angle_gamma   90.00
#
_symmetry.space_group_name_H-M   'P 1'
#
loop_
_entity.id
_entity.type
_entity.pdbx_description
1 polymer ?
#
loop_
_entity_poly.entity_id
_entity_poly.type
_entity_poly.pdbx_seq_one_letter_code
_entity_poly.pdbx_strand_id
1 'polypeptide(L)'
;MRWRLTAGLVSLVVMTACGADAEIPLPPEPTASGAPVGESVAEPPPVVMRGGGRQVSLRAFTYCYRNTCADGRPEHLPDLGSVAGEITLSSPLKGWTFEATLRQPATAWPEPCDVRIPARLVPASPQTWRLEPAGPAGSYRIDVSGRGPDGGDLFAAFAVTLMRSGPAPEPRASLSAFHDNQGEADNYGSFELAVAHLGETPREATATLTVTGRNGRAAYELARQDDGCQARGEAAFRAEVPIEKVRGAVGREPYTIGVELVLDGRRHTATVAWPGGVGSDPDAGDALTPVFTPALR
;
A
#
# COMPACT_ATOMS: atom_id res chain seq x y z
N MET A 1 -8.43 -49.31 -10.89
CA MET A 1 -7.61 -49.23 -12.13
C MET A 1 -6.25 -48.70 -11.77
N ARG A 2 -5.21 -49.50 -11.98
CA ARG A 2 -3.80 -49.12 -11.83
C ARG A 2 -3.35 -48.33 -13.06
N TRP A 3 -2.07 -47.93 -13.06
CA TRP A 3 -1.16 -47.55 -14.16
C TRP A 3 -0.70 -46.09 -14.04
N ARG A 4 0.56 -45.70 -14.24
CA ARG A 4 1.90 -46.34 -14.25
C ARG A 4 2.89 -45.15 -14.14
N LEU A 5 3.97 -45.32 -13.38
CA LEU A 5 5.16 -44.46 -13.39
C LEU A 5 5.91 -44.60 -14.73
N THR A 6 6.47 -43.50 -15.23
CA THR A 6 7.61 -43.51 -16.16
C THR A 6 8.58 -42.39 -15.81
N ALA A 7 9.79 -42.82 -15.47
CA ALA A 7 10.99 -42.03 -15.26
C ALA A 7 11.75 -41.83 -16.57
N GLY A 8 12.55 -40.77 -16.65
CA GLY A 8 13.56 -40.52 -17.67
C GLY A 8 14.08 -39.09 -17.53
N LEU A 9 15.34 -38.75 -17.75
CA LEU A 9 16.56 -39.49 -18.05
C LEU A 9 17.68 -38.47 -17.73
N VAL A 10 18.69 -38.82 -16.92
CA VAL A 10 19.84 -37.96 -16.64
C VAL A 10 20.89 -38.20 -17.72
N SER A 11 21.27 -37.16 -18.45
CA SER A 11 22.41 -37.19 -19.37
C SER A 11 23.57 -36.39 -18.78
N LEU A 12 24.56 -37.13 -18.27
CA LEU A 12 25.86 -36.63 -17.83
C LEU A 12 26.81 -36.68 -19.04
N VAL A 13 27.33 -35.53 -19.48
CA VAL A 13 28.40 -35.48 -20.50
C VAL A 13 29.73 -35.31 -19.76
N VAL A 14 30.55 -36.36 -19.81
CA VAL A 14 31.95 -36.34 -19.40
C VAL A 14 32.79 -36.22 -20.67
N MET A 15 33.52 -35.11 -20.82
CA MET A 15 34.54 -34.94 -21.85
C MET A 15 35.91 -34.93 -21.15
N THR A 16 36.64 -36.03 -21.28
CA THR A 16 38.07 -36.13 -20.97
C THR A 16 38.86 -35.91 -22.26
N ALA A 17 39.73 -34.90 -22.29
CA ALA A 17 40.75 -34.74 -23.31
C ALA A 17 42.10 -34.47 -22.66
N CYS A 18 43.06 -35.37 -22.90
CA CYS A 18 44.48 -35.22 -22.61
C CYS A 18 45.12 -34.35 -23.69
N GLY A 19 46.04 -33.45 -23.31
CA GLY A 19 46.82 -32.68 -24.27
C GLY A 19 47.95 -31.88 -23.62
N ALA A 20 49.13 -32.50 -23.62
CA ALA A 20 50.51 -32.02 -23.51
C ALA A 20 50.81 -30.57 -23.08
N ASP A 21 51.71 -30.49 -22.08
CA ASP A 21 52.46 -29.31 -21.66
C ASP A 21 53.28 -28.70 -22.81
N ALA A 22 53.00 -27.44 -23.13
CA ALA A 22 53.91 -26.55 -23.83
C ALA A 22 53.98 -25.25 -23.02
N GLU A 23 55.15 -24.97 -22.43
CA GLU A 23 55.46 -23.70 -21.78
C GLU A 23 55.42 -22.58 -22.81
N ILE A 24 54.33 -21.81 -22.81
CA ILE A 24 54.23 -20.53 -23.51
C ILE A 24 54.76 -19.44 -22.56
N PRO A 25 55.72 -18.60 -22.99
CA PRO A 25 56.18 -17.47 -22.19
C PRO A 25 55.01 -16.54 -21.86
N LEU A 26 54.75 -16.34 -20.56
CA LEU A 26 53.69 -15.44 -20.10
C LEU A 26 53.99 -14.00 -20.52
N PRO A 27 53.02 -13.27 -21.12
CA PRO A 27 53.12 -11.83 -21.29
C PRO A 27 53.20 -11.13 -19.91
N PRO A 28 53.81 -9.93 -19.83
CA PRO A 28 53.90 -9.19 -18.57
C PRO A 28 52.51 -9.02 -17.94
N GLU A 29 52.44 -9.19 -16.62
CA GLU A 29 51.20 -9.03 -15.85
C GLU A 29 50.51 -7.73 -16.28
N PRO A 30 49.22 -7.77 -16.68
CA PRO A 30 48.46 -6.56 -16.79
C PRO A 30 48.43 -5.93 -15.39
N THR A 31 49.07 -4.76 -15.29
CA THR A 31 48.90 -3.84 -14.17
C THR A 31 47.42 -3.86 -13.81
N ALA A 32 47.11 -4.22 -12.56
CA ALA A 32 45.75 -4.16 -12.03
C ALA A 32 45.25 -2.72 -12.23
N SER A 33 44.58 -2.51 -13.36
CA SER A 33 43.83 -1.31 -13.65
C SER A 33 42.79 -1.28 -12.56
N GLY A 34 42.97 -0.37 -11.61
CA GLY A 34 42.01 -0.15 -10.55
C GLY A 34 40.65 -0.01 -11.20
N ALA A 35 39.81 -1.03 -11.00
CA ALA A 35 38.40 -0.92 -11.33
C ALA A 35 37.94 0.40 -10.71
N PRO A 36 37.25 1.27 -11.47
CA PRO A 36 36.75 2.52 -10.91
C PRO A 36 35.93 2.13 -9.67
N VAL A 37 36.35 2.64 -8.51
CA VAL A 37 35.57 2.59 -7.28
C VAL A 37 34.19 3.08 -7.68
N GLY A 38 33.22 2.16 -7.71
CA GLY A 38 31.88 2.42 -8.19
C GLY A 38 31.38 3.71 -7.54
N GLU A 39 31.05 4.68 -8.38
CA GLU A 39 30.48 5.95 -7.97
C GLU A 39 29.34 5.62 -7.00
N SER A 40 29.51 5.94 -5.71
CA SER A 40 28.55 5.52 -4.70
C SER A 40 27.20 6.09 -5.11
N VAL A 41 26.24 5.22 -5.38
CA VAL A 41 24.86 5.61 -5.66
C VAL A 41 24.45 6.60 -4.58
N ALA A 42 24.07 7.82 -4.99
CA ALA A 42 23.72 8.87 -4.04
C ALA A 42 22.38 8.53 -3.39
N GLU A 43 22.40 7.66 -2.38
CA GLU A 43 21.24 7.35 -1.54
C GLU A 43 20.78 8.62 -0.80
N PRO A 44 19.47 8.76 -0.51
CA PRO A 44 19.00 9.81 0.38
C PRO A 44 19.62 9.62 1.78
N PRO A 45 20.02 10.70 2.47
CA PRO A 45 20.45 10.61 3.85
C PRO A 45 19.34 10.01 4.72
N PRO A 46 19.70 9.22 5.75
CA PRO A 46 18.70 8.56 6.57
C PRO A 46 17.86 9.56 7.38
N VAL A 47 16.60 9.21 7.60
CA VAL A 47 15.73 9.90 8.58
C VAL A 47 15.84 9.21 9.93
N VAL A 48 15.62 9.94 11.02
CA VAL A 48 15.79 9.39 12.37
C VAL A 48 14.47 9.44 13.12
N MET A 49 14.05 8.28 13.65
CA MET A 49 12.94 8.18 14.58
C MET A 49 13.46 8.20 16.02
N ARG A 50 12.78 8.92 16.90
CA ARG A 50 13.09 8.99 18.34
C ARG A 50 11.83 8.75 19.15
N GLY A 51 11.96 8.02 20.26
CA GLY A 51 10.86 7.73 21.17
C GLY A 51 11.32 6.82 22.30
N GLY A 52 10.74 6.98 23.49
CA GLY A 52 11.07 6.13 24.65
C GLY A 52 12.56 6.13 25.04
N GLY A 53 13.26 7.25 24.83
CA GLY A 53 14.71 7.36 25.10
C GLY A 53 15.61 6.63 24.08
N ARG A 54 15.03 6.05 23.02
CA ARG A 54 15.74 5.38 21.93
C ARG A 54 15.69 6.19 20.65
N GLN A 55 16.61 5.88 19.75
CA GLN A 55 16.63 6.40 18.39
C GLN A 55 16.92 5.27 17.40
N VAL A 56 16.31 5.31 16.23
CA VAL A 56 16.64 4.43 15.10
C VAL A 56 16.86 5.27 13.85
N SER A 57 17.91 4.95 13.09
CA SER A 57 18.22 5.57 11.81
C SER A 57 17.59 4.72 10.71
N LEU A 58 16.77 5.32 9.87
CA LEU A 58 16.04 4.65 8.81
C LEU A 58 16.66 4.99 7.46
N ARG A 59 17.19 3.97 6.79
CA ARG A 59 17.59 4.07 5.37
C ARG A 59 16.36 3.85 4.50
N ALA A 60 16.28 4.59 3.40
CA ALA A 60 15.25 4.36 2.41
C ALA A 60 15.52 3.03 1.69
N PHE A 61 14.50 2.20 1.51
CA PHE A 61 14.60 0.96 0.72
C PHE A 61 14.04 1.11 -0.69
N THR A 62 13.13 2.06 -0.90
CA THR A 62 12.66 2.51 -2.22
C THR A 62 12.75 4.04 -2.22
N TYR A 63 13.29 4.64 -3.27
CA TYR A 63 13.42 6.08 -3.38
C TYR A 63 13.72 6.52 -4.82
N CYS A 64 13.33 7.74 -5.14
CA CYS A 64 13.94 8.59 -6.17
C CYS A 64 14.55 9.82 -5.49
N TYR A 65 15.87 9.93 -5.53
CA TYR A 65 16.60 11.03 -4.91
C TYR A 65 17.65 11.58 -5.88
N ARG A 66 17.53 12.88 -6.19
CA ARG A 66 18.33 13.55 -7.22
C ARG A 66 18.15 12.84 -8.57
N ASN A 67 19.22 12.26 -9.12
CA ASN A 67 19.21 11.60 -10.43
C ASN A 67 19.24 10.07 -10.30
N THR A 68 18.88 9.52 -9.14
CA THR A 68 18.91 8.07 -8.92
C THR A 68 17.62 7.59 -8.30
N CYS A 69 17.08 6.52 -8.87
CA CYS A 69 16.00 5.77 -8.27
C CYS A 69 16.48 4.35 -7.93
N ALA A 70 15.99 3.83 -6.81
CA ALA A 70 16.14 2.45 -6.41
C ALA A 70 14.79 1.94 -5.92
N ASP A 71 14.49 0.69 -6.24
CA ASP A 71 13.33 -0.01 -5.71
C ASP A 71 13.79 -1.25 -4.96
N GLY A 72 13.27 -1.43 -3.75
CA GLY A 72 13.75 -2.43 -2.83
C GLY A 72 12.74 -2.78 -1.76
N ARG A 73 13.19 -3.63 -0.84
CA ARG A 73 12.38 -4.11 0.28
C ARG A 73 13.24 -4.22 1.53
N PRO A 74 12.75 -3.84 2.71
CA PRO A 74 13.51 -4.04 3.93
C PRO A 74 13.50 -5.52 4.29
N GLU A 75 14.68 -6.13 4.45
CA GLU A 75 14.80 -7.50 4.96
C GLU A 75 14.55 -7.57 6.47
N HIS A 76 14.87 -6.48 7.17
CA HIS A 76 14.71 -6.33 8.61
C HIS A 76 14.17 -4.94 8.94
N LEU A 77 13.33 -4.85 9.97
CA LEU A 77 12.86 -3.56 10.50
C LEU A 77 13.77 -3.10 11.64
N PRO A 78 14.34 -1.89 11.59
CA PRO A 78 14.87 -1.25 12.77
C PRO A 78 13.79 -1.16 13.85
N ASP A 79 14.09 -1.59 15.08
CA ASP A 79 13.12 -1.62 16.17
C ASP A 79 13.35 -0.49 17.17
N LEU A 80 12.38 0.42 17.25
CA LEU A 80 12.37 1.52 18.22
C LEU A 80 12.05 1.03 19.64
N GLY A 81 11.50 -0.17 19.77
CA GLY A 81 11.13 -0.81 21.03
C GLY A 81 9.76 -0.39 21.54
N SER A 82 9.54 -0.54 22.84
CA SER A 82 8.30 -0.14 23.50
C SER A 82 8.30 1.35 23.83
N VAL A 83 7.28 2.09 23.39
CA VAL A 83 7.17 3.54 23.57
C VAL A 83 5.84 3.89 24.23
N ALA A 84 5.90 4.58 25.36
CA ALA A 84 4.74 5.09 26.08
C ALA A 84 4.53 6.60 25.93
N GLY A 85 5.36 7.29 25.15
CA GLY A 85 5.34 8.75 25.01
C GLY A 85 5.37 9.18 23.56
N GLU A 86 5.85 10.40 23.35
CA GLU A 86 5.99 10.97 22.02
C GLU A 86 6.99 10.19 21.15
N ILE A 87 6.67 10.09 19.86
CA ILE A 87 7.57 9.62 18.81
C ILE A 87 7.75 10.77 17.82
N THR A 88 9.00 11.07 17.46
CA THR A 88 9.32 12.15 16.51
C THR A 88 10.18 11.63 15.36
N LEU A 89 9.93 12.13 14.16
CA LEU A 89 10.79 12.00 13.00
C LEU A 89 11.65 13.25 12.85
N SER A 90 12.93 13.09 12.54
CA SER A 90 13.81 14.19 12.08
C SER A 90 14.47 13.85 10.76
N SER A 91 14.54 14.81 9.84
CA SER A 91 15.12 14.62 8.51
C SER A 91 16.07 15.76 8.13
N PRO A 92 17.25 15.46 7.56
CA PRO A 92 18.13 16.50 7.02
C PRO A 92 17.65 17.04 5.67
N LEU A 93 16.64 16.40 5.05
CA LEU A 93 16.11 16.76 3.74
C LEU A 93 15.24 18.03 3.82
N LYS A 94 15.76 19.15 3.34
CA LYS A 94 15.09 20.46 3.41
C LYS A 94 13.89 20.52 2.46
N GLY A 95 12.75 21.02 2.96
CA GLY A 95 11.54 21.21 2.16
C GLY A 95 10.78 19.93 1.86
N TRP A 96 11.24 18.79 2.37
CA TRP A 96 10.52 17.52 2.23
C TRP A 96 9.34 17.46 3.18
N THR A 97 8.28 16.79 2.75
CA THR A 97 7.12 16.46 3.57
C THR A 97 7.12 14.96 3.86
N PHE A 98 6.55 14.55 4.98
CA PHE A 98 6.52 13.16 5.40
C PHE A 98 5.13 12.75 5.86
N GLU A 99 4.77 11.51 5.56
CA GLU A 99 3.54 10.84 5.97
C GLU A 99 3.88 9.50 6.62
N ALA A 100 2.94 8.94 7.38
CA ALA A 100 3.14 7.64 8.01
C ALA A 100 1.86 6.81 8.03
N THR A 101 2.02 5.49 7.92
CA THR A 101 0.93 4.52 8.05
C THR A 101 1.37 3.43 9.02
N LEU A 102 0.48 3.04 9.94
CA LEU A 102 0.68 1.87 10.80
C LEU A 102 0.20 0.62 10.05
N ARG A 103 0.95 -0.47 10.21
CA ARG A 103 0.58 -1.80 9.78
C ARG A 103 0.71 -2.80 10.91
N GLN A 104 -0.19 -3.77 10.94
CA GLN A 104 -0.17 -4.89 11.87
C GLN A 104 -0.38 -6.20 11.11
N PRO A 105 0.44 -7.24 11.32
CA PRO A 105 1.56 -7.34 12.28
C PRO A 105 2.79 -6.49 11.93
N ALA A 106 3.74 -6.41 12.87
CA ALA A 106 5.01 -5.69 12.70
C ALA A 106 6.03 -6.50 11.87
N THR A 107 5.70 -6.80 10.60
CA THR A 107 6.51 -7.62 9.69
C THR A 107 7.33 -6.78 8.70
N ALA A 108 8.50 -7.30 8.28
CA ALA A 108 9.41 -6.60 7.38
C ALA A 108 8.86 -6.46 5.95
N TRP A 109 7.86 -7.23 5.56
CA TRP A 109 7.14 -7.03 4.30
C TRP A 109 5.64 -7.12 4.54
N PRO A 110 4.83 -6.22 3.94
CA PRO A 110 3.39 -6.30 4.10
C PRO A 110 2.85 -7.60 3.51
N GLU A 111 1.94 -8.24 4.24
CA GLU A 111 1.16 -9.37 3.75
C GLU A 111 -0.25 -8.91 3.35
N PRO A 112 -0.96 -9.64 2.48
CA PRO A 112 -2.31 -9.26 2.04
C PRO A 112 -3.30 -9.02 3.19
N CYS A 113 -3.12 -9.69 4.33
CA CYS A 113 -4.00 -9.56 5.49
C CYS A 113 -3.54 -8.50 6.51
N ASP A 114 -2.53 -7.68 6.20
CA ASP A 114 -2.05 -6.66 7.12
C ASP A 114 -3.10 -5.58 7.35
N VAL A 115 -3.41 -5.31 8.63
CA VAL A 115 -4.30 -4.22 9.02
C VAL A 115 -3.59 -2.89 8.81
N ARG A 116 -4.17 -1.99 8.02
CA ARG A 116 -3.68 -0.62 7.88
C ARG A 116 -4.40 0.29 8.86
N ILE A 117 -3.65 1.05 9.64
CA ILE A 117 -4.19 2.01 10.60
C ILE A 117 -3.60 3.39 10.29
N PRO A 118 -4.41 4.47 10.29
CA PRO A 118 -3.92 5.80 10.04
C PRO A 118 -2.86 6.22 11.07
N ALA A 119 -1.81 6.86 10.57
CA ALA A 119 -0.92 7.68 11.38
C ALA A 119 -0.80 9.05 10.72
N ARG A 120 -0.40 10.05 11.50
CA ARG A 120 -0.03 11.36 10.95
C ARG A 120 1.35 11.76 11.44
N LEU A 121 2.15 12.32 10.55
CA LEU A 121 3.35 13.07 10.91
C LEU A 121 3.02 14.55 10.87
N VAL A 122 2.78 15.12 12.04
CA VAL A 122 2.44 16.55 12.17
C VAL A 122 3.74 17.36 12.23
N PRO A 123 3.96 18.34 11.34
CA PRO A 123 5.15 19.19 11.40
C PRO A 123 5.26 19.90 12.75
N ALA A 124 6.41 19.76 13.41
CA ALA A 124 6.76 20.48 14.63
C ALA A 124 7.79 21.58 14.36
N SER A 125 8.62 21.40 13.32
CA SER A 125 9.57 22.40 12.79
C SER A 125 9.85 22.08 11.31
N PRO A 126 10.66 22.89 10.59
CA PRO A 126 11.01 22.62 9.20
C PRO A 126 11.71 21.28 8.93
N GLN A 127 12.24 20.61 9.97
CA GLN A 127 13.00 19.36 9.84
C GLN A 127 12.56 18.29 10.83
N THR A 128 11.47 18.51 11.57
CA THR A 128 10.98 17.59 12.58
C THR A 128 9.46 17.46 12.57
N TRP A 129 8.98 16.23 12.74
CA TRP A 129 7.57 15.89 12.78
C TRP A 129 7.25 15.06 14.02
N ARG A 130 6.07 15.26 14.59
CA ARG A 130 5.53 14.44 15.68
C ARG A 130 4.61 13.38 15.08
N LEU A 131 4.84 12.13 15.43
CA LEU A 131 3.96 11.02 15.05
C LEU A 131 2.74 10.98 15.97
N GLU A 132 1.56 10.98 15.35
CA GLU A 132 0.26 10.77 15.99
C GLU A 132 -0.33 9.45 15.48
N PRO A 133 -0.11 8.33 16.17
CA PRO A 133 -0.73 7.06 15.80
C PRO A 133 -2.20 7.04 16.21
N ALA A 134 -3.07 6.50 15.35
CA ALA A 134 -4.43 6.13 15.72
C ALA A 134 -4.48 4.67 16.20
N GLY A 135 -5.60 4.28 16.82
CA GLY A 135 -5.90 2.90 17.15
C GLY A 135 -5.31 2.43 18.50
N PRO A 136 -5.39 1.12 18.78
CA PRO A 136 -5.05 0.57 20.09
C PRO A 136 -3.54 0.56 20.37
N ALA A 137 -3.16 0.38 21.63
CA ALA A 137 -1.81 -0.06 21.99
C ALA A 137 -1.51 -1.42 21.31
N GLY A 138 -0.26 -1.64 20.90
CA GLY A 138 0.11 -2.84 20.15
C GLY A 138 1.47 -2.73 19.46
N SER A 139 1.87 -3.82 18.80
CA SER A 139 3.09 -3.88 17.99
C SER A 139 2.75 -3.60 16.53
N TYR A 140 3.46 -2.63 15.95
CA TYR A 140 3.22 -2.13 14.61
C TYR A 140 4.50 -2.03 13.81
N ARG A 141 4.37 -2.26 12.51
CA ARG A 141 5.26 -1.68 11.51
C ARG A 141 4.74 -0.27 11.22
N ILE A 142 5.64 0.69 11.11
CA ILE A 142 5.30 2.03 10.62
C ILE A 142 6.05 2.26 9.32
N ASP A 143 5.28 2.43 8.25
CA ASP A 143 5.79 2.91 6.97
C ASP A 143 5.87 4.43 7.01
N VAL A 144 6.99 4.98 6.58
CA VAL A 144 7.25 6.41 6.44
C VAL A 144 7.51 6.68 4.97
N SER A 145 6.69 7.53 4.37
CA SER A 145 6.91 8.08 3.03
C SER A 145 7.37 9.53 3.13
N GLY A 146 8.30 9.91 2.25
CA GLY A 146 8.77 11.28 2.11
C GLY A 146 8.60 11.75 0.68
N ARG A 147 8.21 13.01 0.48
CA ARG A 147 8.15 13.66 -0.83
C ARG A 147 8.96 14.95 -0.85
N GLY A 148 9.82 15.09 -1.84
CA GLY A 148 10.67 16.24 -2.07
C GLY A 148 10.06 17.28 -3.01
N PRO A 149 10.49 18.55 -2.93
CA PRO A 149 9.95 19.64 -3.75
C PRO A 149 10.25 19.49 -5.25
N ASP A 150 11.33 18.80 -5.60
CA ASP A 150 11.78 18.59 -6.98
C ASP A 150 11.32 17.23 -7.56
N GLY A 151 10.27 16.63 -7.00
CA GLY A 151 9.71 15.37 -7.49
C GLY A 151 10.43 14.10 -7.01
N GLY A 152 11.29 14.21 -5.99
CA GLY A 152 11.89 13.04 -5.33
C GLY A 152 10.95 12.39 -4.31
N ASP A 153 11.16 11.12 -4.01
CA ASP A 153 10.46 10.39 -2.98
C ASP A 153 11.38 9.44 -2.20
N LEU A 154 10.93 8.98 -1.04
CA LEU A 154 11.57 7.91 -0.30
C LEU A 154 10.56 7.14 0.53
N PHE A 155 10.86 5.86 0.77
CA PHE A 155 10.12 4.97 1.63
C PHE A 155 11.06 4.29 2.62
N ALA A 156 10.70 4.36 3.89
CA ALA A 156 11.40 3.72 4.98
C ALA A 156 10.39 3.07 5.94
N ALA A 157 10.83 2.12 6.75
CA ALA A 157 9.95 1.44 7.71
C ALA A 157 10.70 1.07 8.99
N PHE A 158 9.96 0.98 10.09
CA PHE A 158 10.49 0.55 11.38
C PHE A 158 9.43 -0.16 12.21
N ALA A 159 9.86 -0.96 13.18
CA ALA A 159 9.00 -1.60 14.16
C ALA A 159 8.91 -0.75 15.43
N VAL A 160 7.74 -0.76 16.06
CA VAL A 160 7.51 -0.14 17.37
C VAL A 160 6.41 -0.87 18.12
N THR A 161 6.50 -0.90 19.46
CA THR A 161 5.36 -1.29 20.29
C THR A 161 4.83 -0.07 21.04
N LEU A 162 3.61 0.34 20.71
CA LEU A 162 2.93 1.44 21.38
C LEU A 162 2.29 0.95 22.68
N MET A 163 2.63 1.58 23.81
CA MET A 163 2.12 1.20 25.13
C MET A 163 0.79 1.87 25.48
N ARG A 164 0.35 2.86 24.68
CA ARG A 164 -0.92 3.57 24.87
C ARG A 164 -1.69 3.58 23.56
N SER A 165 -3.00 3.45 23.67
CA SER A 165 -3.90 3.68 22.54
C SER A 165 -3.90 5.15 22.14
N GLY A 166 -3.94 5.39 20.85
CA GLY A 166 -4.32 6.68 20.28
C GLY A 166 -5.83 6.83 20.18
N PRO A 167 -6.31 7.93 19.57
CA PRO A 167 -7.71 8.08 19.19
C PRO A 167 -8.16 6.92 18.28
N ALA A 168 -9.43 6.53 18.38
CA ALA A 168 -10.00 5.60 17.40
C ALA A 168 -9.90 6.23 16.00
N PRO A 169 -9.44 5.49 14.97
CA PRO A 169 -9.43 6.00 13.62
C PRO A 169 -10.86 6.28 13.15
N GLU A 170 -11.04 7.34 12.37
CA GLU A 170 -12.34 7.61 11.75
C GLU A 170 -12.65 6.52 10.72
N PRO A 171 -13.87 5.94 10.74
CA PRO A 171 -14.34 5.05 9.70
C PRO A 171 -14.23 5.68 8.31
N ARG A 172 -13.77 4.91 7.33
CA ARG A 172 -13.64 5.36 5.95
C ARG A 172 -14.23 4.36 4.98
N ALA A 173 -14.62 4.86 3.81
CA ALA A 173 -15.07 4.04 2.71
C ALA A 173 -14.32 4.42 1.43
N SER A 174 -13.97 3.41 0.64
CA SER A 174 -13.40 3.55 -0.69
C SER A 174 -14.24 2.76 -1.68
N LEU A 175 -14.53 3.37 -2.83
CA LEU A 175 -15.32 2.76 -3.88
C LEU A 175 -14.54 2.83 -5.20
N SER A 176 -14.08 1.67 -5.67
CA SER A 176 -13.58 1.49 -7.04
C SER A 176 -14.77 1.19 -7.93
N ALA A 177 -15.20 2.17 -8.71
CA ALA A 177 -16.34 2.01 -9.61
C ALA A 177 -15.97 2.18 -11.08
N PHE A 178 -15.29 3.29 -11.39
CA PHE A 178 -14.87 3.64 -12.74
C PHE A 178 -13.50 4.29 -12.68
N HIS A 179 -12.70 4.11 -13.73
CA HIS A 179 -11.46 4.85 -13.96
C HIS A 179 -11.54 5.56 -15.30
N ASP A 180 -10.71 6.58 -15.48
CA ASP A 180 -10.59 7.27 -16.76
C ASP A 180 -9.65 6.50 -17.69
N ASN A 181 -10.19 5.98 -18.78
CA ASN A 181 -9.42 5.35 -19.85
C ASN A 181 -9.48 6.25 -21.09
N GLN A 182 -8.51 7.17 -21.20
CA GLN A 182 -8.36 8.08 -22.33
C GLN A 182 -9.58 8.98 -22.60
N GLY A 183 -10.22 9.46 -21.54
CA GLY A 183 -11.38 10.34 -21.58
C GLY A 183 -12.73 9.60 -21.59
N GLU A 184 -12.73 8.27 -21.47
CA GLU A 184 -13.94 7.47 -21.35
C GLU A 184 -13.99 6.74 -20.00
N ALA A 185 -15.21 6.59 -19.45
CA ALA A 185 -15.41 5.77 -18.26
C ALA A 185 -15.19 4.30 -18.60
N ASP A 186 -14.25 3.66 -17.93
CA ASP A 186 -14.06 2.22 -17.96
C ASP A 186 -14.18 1.67 -16.54
N ASN A 187 -14.40 0.37 -16.40
CA ASN A 187 -14.26 -0.29 -15.12
C ASN A 187 -13.39 -1.53 -15.28
N TYR A 188 -12.78 -1.98 -14.19
CA TYR A 188 -11.97 -3.21 -14.19
C TYR A 188 -12.85 -4.47 -14.23
N GLY A 189 -13.96 -4.43 -14.99
CA GLY A 189 -15.00 -5.46 -15.03
C GLY A 189 -15.80 -5.61 -13.74
N SER A 190 -15.57 -4.76 -12.74
CA SER A 190 -16.14 -4.93 -11.40
C SER A 190 -16.38 -3.60 -10.68
N PHE A 191 -17.21 -3.66 -9.64
CA PHE A 191 -17.36 -2.64 -8.60
C PHE A 191 -16.86 -3.19 -7.27
N GLU A 192 -16.07 -2.41 -6.54
CA GLU A 192 -15.52 -2.80 -5.24
C GLU A 192 -15.76 -1.71 -4.20
N LEU A 193 -16.39 -2.08 -3.09
CA LEU A 193 -16.58 -1.22 -1.93
C LEU A 193 -15.78 -1.79 -0.77
N ALA A 194 -14.89 -0.99 -0.20
CA ALA A 194 -14.23 -1.31 1.07
C ALA A 194 -14.64 -0.29 2.12
N VAL A 195 -14.99 -0.77 3.32
CA VAL A 195 -15.11 0.06 4.52
C VAL A 195 -14.07 -0.40 5.53
N ALA A 196 -13.40 0.56 6.15
CA ALA A 196 -12.32 0.32 7.09
C ALA A 196 -12.47 1.18 8.35
N HIS A 197 -11.71 0.81 9.38
CA HIS A 197 -11.65 1.51 10.66
C HIS A 197 -12.98 1.56 11.43
N LEU A 198 -13.87 0.59 11.21
CA LEU A 198 -15.06 0.41 12.03
C LEU A 198 -14.63 0.02 13.45
N GLY A 199 -15.41 0.40 14.47
CA GLY A 199 -15.11 0.01 15.85
C GLY A 199 -15.04 -1.52 16.04
N GLU A 200 -15.84 -2.26 15.27
CA GLU A 200 -15.88 -3.72 15.22
C GLU A 200 -16.13 -4.21 13.80
N THR A 201 -15.68 -5.44 13.48
CA THR A 201 -16.05 -6.10 12.22
C THR A 201 -17.53 -6.46 12.27
N PRO A 202 -18.33 -6.03 11.29
CA PRO A 202 -19.76 -6.33 11.27
C PRO A 202 -19.98 -7.84 11.11
N ARG A 203 -20.95 -8.38 11.86
CA ARG A 203 -21.35 -9.79 11.75
C ARG A 203 -22.16 -9.99 10.49
N GLU A 204 -23.11 -9.11 10.24
CA GLU A 204 -23.95 -9.09 9.05
C GLU A 204 -23.66 -7.81 8.27
N ALA A 205 -23.41 -7.96 6.97
CA ALA A 205 -23.13 -6.81 6.12
C ALA A 205 -23.60 -7.06 4.70
N THR A 206 -24.32 -6.09 4.12
CA THR A 206 -24.78 -6.14 2.72
C THR A 206 -24.57 -4.78 2.07
N ALA A 207 -24.22 -4.77 0.78
CA ALA A 207 -24.05 -3.55 0.01
C ALA A 207 -24.81 -3.63 -1.32
N THR A 208 -25.45 -2.53 -1.69
CA THR A 208 -26.08 -2.34 -3.00
C THR A 208 -25.60 -1.04 -3.60
N LEU A 209 -25.07 -1.12 -4.82
CA LEU A 209 -24.66 0.03 -5.60
C LEU A 209 -25.72 0.33 -6.66
N THR A 210 -26.11 1.58 -6.75
CA THR A 210 -26.98 2.10 -7.79
C THR A 210 -26.17 3.03 -8.69
N VAL A 211 -26.11 2.76 -9.99
CA VAL A 211 -25.62 3.71 -10.99
C VAL A 211 -26.82 4.40 -11.63
N THR A 212 -26.77 5.73 -11.71
CA THR A 212 -27.74 6.55 -12.43
C THR A 212 -27.01 7.35 -13.50
N GLY A 213 -27.46 7.22 -14.74
CA GLY A 213 -26.94 7.94 -15.90
C GLY A 213 -28.08 8.57 -16.69
N ARG A 214 -27.77 9.09 -17.88
CA ARG A 214 -28.76 9.80 -18.71
C ARG A 214 -29.94 8.93 -19.13
N ASN A 215 -29.70 7.64 -19.38
CA ASN A 215 -30.70 6.75 -19.97
C ASN A 215 -31.50 5.96 -18.92
N GLY A 216 -31.12 6.03 -17.65
CA GLY A 216 -31.82 5.31 -16.59
C GLY A 216 -30.98 5.04 -15.36
N ARG A 217 -31.41 4.02 -14.62
CA ARG A 217 -30.85 3.61 -13.34
C ARG A 217 -30.70 2.09 -13.32
N ALA A 218 -29.58 1.61 -12.79
CA ALA A 218 -29.33 0.19 -12.57
C ALA A 218 -28.82 -0.04 -11.14
N ALA A 219 -29.23 -1.13 -10.52
CA ALA A 219 -28.80 -1.53 -9.18
C ALA A 219 -28.04 -2.87 -9.26
N TYR A 220 -27.00 -2.98 -8.44
CA TYR A 220 -26.10 -4.12 -8.37
C TYR A 220 -25.89 -4.46 -6.90
N GLU A 221 -26.15 -5.71 -6.53
CA GLU A 221 -25.79 -6.23 -5.22
C GLU A 221 -24.29 -6.56 -5.21
N LEU A 222 -23.59 -6.13 -4.18
CA LEU A 222 -22.17 -6.44 -4.00
C LEU A 222 -22.06 -7.55 -2.96
N ALA A 223 -21.46 -8.67 -3.36
CA ALA A 223 -21.23 -9.80 -2.49
C ALA A 223 -20.12 -9.45 -1.49
N ARG A 224 -20.37 -9.68 -0.19
CA ARG A 224 -19.33 -9.57 0.84
C ARG A 224 -18.18 -10.51 0.50
N GLN A 225 -16.97 -9.98 0.51
CA GLN A 225 -15.75 -10.75 0.30
C GLN A 225 -15.30 -11.33 1.63
N ASP A 226 -15.09 -12.64 1.67
CA ASP A 226 -14.48 -13.35 2.80
C ASP A 226 -13.34 -14.20 2.24
N ASP A 227 -12.20 -13.53 2.04
CA ASP A 227 -10.98 -14.10 1.46
C ASP A 227 -10.01 -14.62 2.54
N GLY A 228 -10.44 -14.66 3.81
CA GLY A 228 -9.62 -15.03 4.96
C GLY A 228 -8.68 -13.92 5.45
N CYS A 229 -8.69 -12.74 4.81
CA CYS A 229 -7.86 -11.57 5.17
C CYS A 229 -8.67 -10.39 5.75
N GLN A 230 -9.76 -10.65 6.48
CA GLN A 230 -10.51 -9.55 7.11
C GLN A 230 -9.84 -9.07 8.39
N ALA A 231 -9.23 -7.89 8.31
CA ALA A 231 -8.81 -7.15 9.49
C ALA A 231 -10.01 -6.80 10.39
N ARG A 232 -9.74 -6.62 11.69
CA ARG A 232 -10.75 -6.13 12.61
C ARG A 232 -11.22 -4.74 12.18
N GLY A 233 -12.53 -4.54 12.11
CA GLY A 233 -13.12 -3.26 11.74
C GLY A 233 -13.21 -3.01 10.24
N GLU A 234 -13.15 -4.04 9.42
CA GLU A 234 -13.25 -3.92 7.96
C GLU A 234 -14.38 -4.78 7.37
N ALA A 235 -14.90 -4.33 6.23
CA ALA A 235 -15.75 -5.14 5.36
C ALA A 235 -15.53 -4.75 3.90
N ALA A 236 -15.36 -5.74 3.04
CA ALA A 236 -15.18 -5.54 1.61
C ALA A 236 -16.31 -6.22 0.84
N PHE A 237 -16.69 -5.62 -0.30
CA PHE A 237 -17.77 -6.10 -1.16
C PHE A 237 -17.37 -5.94 -2.61
N ARG A 238 -17.79 -6.89 -3.46
CA ARG A 238 -17.48 -6.87 -4.89
C ARG A 238 -18.66 -7.35 -5.73
N ALA A 239 -18.81 -6.78 -6.92
CA ALA A 239 -19.71 -7.25 -7.96
C ALA A 239 -19.00 -7.25 -9.32
N GLU A 240 -19.03 -8.38 -10.02
CA GLU A 240 -18.56 -8.47 -11.42
C GLU A 240 -19.63 -7.87 -12.35
N VAL A 241 -19.32 -6.73 -12.94
CA VAL A 241 -20.22 -5.97 -13.80
C VAL A 241 -19.40 -5.36 -14.94
N PRO A 242 -19.36 -5.99 -16.13
CA PRO A 242 -18.69 -5.40 -17.30
C PRO A 242 -19.26 -4.02 -17.67
N ILE A 243 -18.41 -3.10 -18.12
CA ILE A 243 -18.80 -1.73 -18.43
C ILE A 243 -19.92 -1.65 -19.49
N GLU A 244 -19.99 -2.59 -20.43
CA GLU A 244 -21.04 -2.66 -21.46
C GLU A 244 -22.42 -2.88 -20.85
N LYS A 245 -22.50 -3.67 -19.77
CA LYS A 245 -23.75 -3.91 -19.04
C LYS A 245 -24.22 -2.63 -18.34
N VAL A 246 -23.29 -1.85 -17.78
CA VAL A 246 -23.59 -0.55 -17.17
C VAL A 246 -24.06 0.43 -18.25
N ARG A 247 -23.26 0.62 -19.30
CA ARG A 247 -23.56 1.55 -20.41
C ARG A 247 -24.87 1.21 -21.12
N GLY A 248 -25.15 -0.08 -21.30
CA GLY A 248 -26.42 -0.55 -21.87
C GLY A 248 -27.65 -0.21 -21.02
N ALA A 249 -27.49 -0.15 -19.68
CA ALA A 249 -28.58 0.13 -18.75
C ALA A 249 -28.78 1.62 -18.47
N VAL A 250 -27.70 2.39 -18.33
CA VAL A 250 -27.78 3.79 -17.85
C VAL A 250 -27.23 4.82 -18.83
N GLY A 251 -26.69 4.39 -19.98
CA GLY A 251 -26.05 5.25 -20.96
C GLY A 251 -24.58 5.52 -20.61
N ARG A 252 -23.97 6.48 -21.33
CA ARG A 252 -22.64 6.99 -21.01
C ARG A 252 -22.68 7.99 -19.84
N GLU A 253 -21.50 8.25 -19.28
CA GLU A 253 -21.21 9.25 -18.25
C GLU A 253 -21.76 10.66 -18.58
N PRO A 254 -21.89 11.56 -17.58
CA PRO A 254 -21.56 11.42 -16.15
C PRO A 254 -22.50 10.48 -15.40
N TYR A 255 -21.98 9.87 -14.34
CA TYR A 255 -22.75 8.98 -13.47
C TYR A 255 -22.94 9.57 -12.08
N THR A 256 -24.12 9.36 -11.51
CA THR A 256 -24.37 9.48 -10.07
C THR A 256 -24.44 8.08 -9.49
N ILE A 257 -23.63 7.81 -8.48
CA ILE A 257 -23.48 6.49 -7.87
C ILE A 257 -23.98 6.58 -6.44
N GLY A 258 -25.09 5.90 -6.16
CA GLY A 258 -25.62 5.73 -4.82
C GLY A 258 -25.15 4.41 -4.23
N VAL A 259 -24.77 4.41 -2.96
CA VAL A 259 -24.40 3.20 -2.21
C VAL A 259 -25.35 3.09 -1.02
N GLU A 260 -26.03 1.95 -0.90
CA GLU A 260 -26.72 1.54 0.31
C GLU A 260 -25.88 0.43 0.97
N LEU A 261 -25.43 0.68 2.19
CA LEU A 261 -24.66 -0.26 3.01
C LEU A 261 -25.45 -0.55 4.28
N VAL A 262 -25.65 -1.82 4.61
CA VAL A 262 -26.25 -2.24 5.88
C VAL A 262 -25.19 -2.97 6.69
N LEU A 263 -24.92 -2.48 7.89
CA LEU A 263 -23.98 -3.08 8.84
C LEU A 263 -24.73 -3.45 10.12
N ASP A 264 -24.79 -4.74 10.47
CA ASP A 264 -25.50 -5.27 11.64
C ASP A 264 -26.93 -4.70 11.78
N GLY A 265 -27.68 -4.68 10.67
CA GLY A 265 -29.05 -4.18 10.60
C GLY A 265 -29.19 -2.66 10.50
N ARG A 266 -28.09 -1.90 10.59
CA ARG A 266 -28.11 -0.43 10.43
C ARG A 266 -27.83 -0.04 8.99
N ARG A 267 -28.79 0.68 8.39
CA ARG A 267 -28.64 1.24 7.03
C ARG A 267 -27.83 2.54 7.02
N HIS A 268 -26.94 2.65 6.04
CA HIS A 268 -26.10 3.78 5.70
C HIS A 268 -26.21 4.05 4.20
N THR A 269 -26.34 5.32 3.80
CA THR A 269 -26.41 5.69 2.38
C THR A 269 -25.38 6.75 2.03
N ALA A 270 -24.75 6.63 0.87
CA ALA A 270 -23.83 7.63 0.32
C ALA A 270 -24.12 7.88 -1.16
N THR A 271 -23.78 9.06 -1.65
CA THR A 271 -23.86 9.41 -3.07
C THR A 271 -22.57 10.08 -3.50
N VAL A 272 -22.02 9.62 -4.63
CA VAL A 272 -20.83 10.20 -5.27
C VAL A 272 -21.07 10.38 -6.76
N ALA A 273 -20.40 11.34 -7.38
CA ALA A 273 -20.46 11.56 -8.82
C ALA A 273 -19.19 11.04 -9.49
N TRP A 274 -19.28 10.60 -10.73
CA TRP A 274 -18.12 10.31 -11.57
C TRP A 274 -18.22 11.10 -12.89
N PRO A 275 -17.13 11.73 -13.36
CA PRO A 275 -15.77 11.70 -12.81
C PRO A 275 -15.53 12.68 -11.64
N GLY A 276 -16.47 13.58 -11.34
CA GLY A 276 -16.25 14.70 -10.41
C GLY A 276 -16.07 14.36 -8.93
N GLY A 277 -16.29 13.12 -8.51
CA GLY A 277 -16.19 12.66 -7.11
C GLY A 277 -14.99 11.75 -6.83
N VAL A 278 -14.06 11.62 -7.77
CA VAL A 278 -12.75 10.98 -7.51
C VAL A 278 -12.04 11.81 -6.44
N GLY A 279 -11.65 11.16 -5.34
CA GLY A 279 -11.06 11.84 -4.21
C GLY A 279 -9.75 12.53 -4.61
N SER A 280 -9.46 13.68 -4.01
CA SER A 280 -8.12 14.30 -4.10
C SER A 280 -7.10 13.62 -3.17
N ASP A 281 -7.49 12.53 -2.50
CA ASP A 281 -6.63 11.81 -1.58
C ASP A 281 -5.59 11.03 -2.40
N PRO A 282 -4.29 11.37 -2.30
CA PRO A 282 -3.24 10.72 -3.09
C PRO A 282 -3.12 9.23 -2.79
N ASP A 283 -3.62 8.75 -1.65
CA ASP A 283 -3.62 7.34 -1.27
C ASP A 283 -4.86 6.58 -1.77
N ALA A 284 -5.92 7.29 -2.20
CA ALA A 284 -7.15 6.67 -2.71
C ALA A 284 -7.06 6.31 -4.21
N GLY A 285 -6.08 6.83 -4.94
CA GLY A 285 -5.97 6.63 -6.39
C GLY A 285 -7.24 7.11 -7.12
N ASP A 286 -7.69 6.32 -8.10
CA ASP A 286 -8.93 6.60 -8.86
C ASP A 286 -10.22 6.25 -8.08
N ALA A 287 -10.11 5.92 -6.79
CA ALA A 287 -11.27 5.56 -5.99
C ALA A 287 -12.12 6.78 -5.62
N LEU A 288 -13.42 6.55 -5.57
CA LEU A 288 -14.40 7.48 -5.02
C LEU A 288 -14.41 7.34 -3.50
N THR A 289 -14.72 8.42 -2.78
CA THR A 289 -14.80 8.42 -1.31
C THR A 289 -16.23 8.69 -0.84
N PRO A 290 -17.10 7.67 -0.73
CA PRO A 290 -18.47 7.86 -0.30
C PRO A 290 -18.54 8.31 1.16
N VAL A 291 -19.27 9.42 1.41
CA VAL A 291 -19.57 9.89 2.76
C VAL A 291 -20.97 9.40 3.15
N PHE A 292 -21.01 8.47 4.10
CA PHE A 292 -22.26 7.83 4.50
C PHE A 292 -23.08 8.66 5.49
N THR A 293 -24.40 8.61 5.31
CA THR A 293 -25.41 9.12 6.25
C THR A 293 -26.36 7.99 6.65
N PRO A 294 -26.57 7.75 7.96
CA PRO A 294 -25.76 8.27 9.07
C PRO A 294 -24.28 7.86 8.93
N ALA A 295 -23.37 8.60 9.59
CA ALA A 295 -21.96 8.25 9.60
C ALA A 295 -21.72 6.81 10.08
N LEU A 296 -20.72 6.17 9.49
CA LEU A 296 -20.20 4.86 9.91
C LEU A 296 -19.67 4.96 11.36
N ARG A 297 -19.70 3.86 12.10
CA ARG A 297 -19.23 3.76 13.49
C ARG A 297 -18.46 2.47 13.69
#